data_AF-A0A8S1KP19-F1
#
_entry.id   AF-A0A8S1KP19-F1
#
_cell.length_a   1.000
_cell.length_b   1.000
_cell.length_c   1.000
_cell.angle_alpha   90.00
_cell.angle_beta   90.00
_cell.angle_gamma   90.00
#
_symmetry.space_group_name_H-M   'P 1'
#
loop_
_entity.id
_entity.type
_entity.pdbx_description
1 polymer ?
#
loop_
_entity_poly.entity_id
_entity_poly.type
_entity_poly.pdbx_seq_one_letter_code
_entity_poly.pdbx_strand_id
1 'polypeptide(L)'
;MPQIFGEMKKTEQWTAGQCINGQPTQKEVQHDIDLGKAIKFGFRNQPKPGDETRAFGVPAIRNDIIKKGMKSVADPQNYGDEVPAVALLFPEKFSHMGLSEQDFLSLRRKQEIKEIFESIGIKYGIGKFEGIFKRAKEIQNINDDKVSVKGFQLAVQEMHHID
;
A
#
# COMPACT_ATOMS: atom_id res chain seq x y z
N MET A 1 -21.60 51.40 -79.24
CA MET A 1 -21.40 50.17 -78.45
C MET A 1 -22.49 49.19 -78.86
N PRO A 2 -22.17 47.99 -79.39
CA PRO A 2 -23.20 47.03 -79.75
C PRO A 2 -23.84 46.42 -78.49
N GLN A 3 -25.16 46.31 -78.47
CA GLN A 3 -25.92 45.68 -77.38
C GLN A 3 -26.11 44.20 -77.67
N ILE A 4 -25.65 43.34 -76.75
CA ILE A 4 -25.68 41.89 -76.90
C ILE A 4 -27.00 41.37 -76.31
N PHE A 5 -27.75 40.59 -77.09
CA PHE A 5 -29.03 39.98 -76.68
C PHE A 5 -28.82 38.51 -76.25
N GLY A 6 -29.49 38.09 -75.18
CA GLY A 6 -29.43 36.75 -74.59
C GLY A 6 -29.50 36.77 -73.07
N GLU A 7 -29.85 35.65 -72.43
CA GLU A 7 -29.84 35.51 -70.95
C GLU A 7 -28.53 34.84 -70.50
N MET A 8 -27.76 35.53 -69.65
CA MET A 8 -26.53 34.98 -69.09
C MET A 8 -26.87 33.82 -68.14
N LYS A 9 -26.20 32.67 -68.30
CA LYS A 9 -26.34 31.56 -67.34
C LYS A 9 -25.92 32.04 -65.95
N LYS A 10 -26.74 31.71 -64.94
CA LYS A 10 -26.48 32.06 -63.53
C LYS A 10 -25.08 31.61 -63.14
N THR A 11 -24.28 32.55 -62.63
CA THR A 11 -22.90 32.37 -62.17
C THR A 11 -22.82 31.70 -60.79
N GLU A 12 -23.94 31.51 -60.11
CA GLU A 12 -24.05 30.93 -58.76
C GLU A 12 -23.99 29.39 -58.77
N GLN A 13 -23.06 28.82 -59.54
CA GLN A 13 -22.79 27.39 -59.52
C GLN A 13 -21.46 27.15 -58.82
N TRP A 14 -21.38 26.10 -58.02
CA TRP A 14 -20.11 25.70 -57.43
C TRP A 14 -19.10 25.39 -58.53
N THR A 15 -17.91 25.96 -58.38
CA THR A 15 -16.75 25.60 -59.20
C THR A 15 -16.30 24.19 -58.86
N ALA A 16 -15.60 23.52 -59.78
CA ALA A 16 -15.07 22.18 -59.54
C ALA A 16 -14.20 22.10 -58.26
N GLY A 17 -13.42 23.15 -57.96
CA GLY A 17 -12.61 23.23 -56.74
C GLY A 17 -13.45 23.35 -55.46
N GLN A 18 -14.60 24.03 -55.52
CA GLN A 18 -15.56 24.08 -54.40
C GLN A 18 -16.27 22.74 -54.20
N CYS A 19 -16.57 22.02 -55.29
CA CYS A 19 -17.12 20.66 -55.19
C CYS A 19 -16.15 19.67 -54.54
N ILE A 20 -14.84 19.80 -54.80
CA ILE A 20 -13.81 18.91 -54.23
C ILE A 20 -13.57 19.22 -52.75
N ASN A 21 -13.45 20.50 -52.39
CA ASN A 21 -13.06 20.89 -51.03
C ASN A 21 -14.24 21.15 -50.09
N GLY A 22 -15.43 21.39 -50.64
CA GLY A 22 -16.62 21.76 -49.87
C GLY A 22 -16.45 23.05 -49.05
N GLN A 23 -17.28 23.17 -48.01
CA GLN A 23 -17.16 24.20 -46.96
C GLN A 23 -17.39 23.53 -45.59
N PRO A 24 -16.52 22.59 -45.19
CA PRO A 24 -16.71 21.85 -43.96
C PRO A 24 -16.55 22.75 -42.74
N THR A 25 -17.33 22.47 -41.71
CA THR A 25 -17.15 23.05 -40.38
C THR A 25 -15.90 22.47 -39.73
N GLN A 26 -15.31 23.19 -38.76
CA GLN A 26 -14.11 22.72 -38.07
C GLN A 26 -14.29 21.33 -37.46
N LYS A 27 -15.50 20.98 -36.99
CA LYS A 27 -15.82 19.67 -36.43
C LYS A 27 -15.73 18.53 -37.45
N GLU A 28 -16.11 18.79 -38.71
CA GLU A 28 -16.07 17.79 -39.80
C GLU A 28 -14.66 17.58 -40.34
N VAL A 29 -13.78 18.58 -40.18
CA VAL A 29 -12.36 18.47 -40.53
C VAL A 29 -11.56 17.74 -39.44
N GLN A 30 -12.05 17.73 -38.19
CA GLN A 30 -11.38 17.00 -37.12
C GLN A 30 -11.43 15.49 -37.35
N HIS A 31 -10.38 14.84 -36.88
CA HIS A 31 -10.29 13.39 -36.88
C HIS A 31 -11.36 12.76 -36.00
N ASP A 32 -11.73 11.51 -36.32
CA ASP A 32 -12.69 10.74 -35.54
C ASP A 32 -12.24 10.53 -34.09
N ILE A 33 -13.21 10.58 -33.17
CA ILE A 33 -12.95 10.59 -31.72
C ILE A 33 -12.45 9.25 -31.16
N ASP A 34 -12.63 8.15 -31.87
CA ASP A 34 -12.30 6.78 -31.46
C ASP A 34 -11.01 6.27 -32.09
N LEU A 35 -10.33 7.11 -32.87
CA LEU A 35 -9.00 6.81 -33.39
C LEU A 35 -8.03 6.57 -32.22
N GLY A 36 -7.50 5.34 -32.14
CA GLY A 36 -6.53 4.92 -31.14
C GLY A 36 -7.09 4.69 -29.73
N LYS A 37 -8.41 4.77 -29.51
CA LYS A 37 -9.01 4.52 -28.19
C LYS A 37 -10.43 3.99 -28.27
N ALA A 38 -10.74 3.01 -27.44
CA ALA A 38 -12.11 2.55 -27.28
C ALA A 38 -12.96 3.60 -26.52
N ILE A 39 -14.03 4.08 -27.16
CA ILE A 39 -15.01 5.01 -26.57
C ILE A 39 -16.21 4.30 -25.95
N LYS A 40 -16.40 3.01 -26.29
CA LYS A 40 -17.51 2.17 -25.81
C LYS A 40 -17.43 2.00 -24.29
N PHE A 41 -18.53 2.28 -23.61
CA PHE A 41 -18.63 2.08 -22.16
C PHE A 41 -18.29 0.62 -21.81
N GLY A 42 -17.44 0.44 -20.79
CA GLY A 42 -16.92 -0.87 -20.36
C GLY A 42 -15.62 -1.32 -21.06
N PHE A 43 -15.25 -0.71 -22.18
CA PHE A 43 -14.01 -1.03 -22.92
C PHE A 43 -13.04 0.15 -22.99
N ARG A 44 -13.34 1.24 -22.30
CA ARG A 44 -12.49 2.44 -22.30
C ARG A 44 -11.18 2.14 -21.60
N ASN A 45 -10.07 2.52 -22.23
CA ASN A 45 -8.73 2.44 -21.65
C ASN A 45 -8.48 3.62 -20.70
N GLN A 46 -9.43 3.89 -19.82
CA GLN A 46 -9.36 4.96 -18.82
C GLN A 46 -9.58 4.34 -17.45
N PRO A 47 -8.58 4.40 -16.54
CA PRO A 47 -8.77 3.93 -15.17
C PRO A 47 -9.77 4.81 -14.44
N LYS A 48 -10.32 4.30 -13.34
CA LYS A 48 -11.14 5.11 -12.44
C LYS A 48 -10.27 6.18 -11.77
N PRO A 49 -10.81 7.37 -11.46
CA PRO A 49 -10.11 8.36 -10.65
C PRO A 49 -9.63 7.73 -9.34
N GLY A 50 -8.33 7.86 -9.03
CA GLY A 50 -7.68 7.23 -7.88
C GLY A 50 -7.02 5.88 -8.14
N ASP A 51 -7.31 5.21 -9.25
CA ASP A 51 -6.68 3.92 -9.64
C ASP A 51 -5.59 4.12 -10.71
N GLU A 52 -5.07 5.34 -10.90
CA GLU A 52 -4.12 5.67 -11.98
C GLU A 52 -2.81 4.88 -11.91
N THR A 53 -2.34 4.56 -10.71
CA THR A 53 -1.10 3.81 -10.45
C THR A 53 -1.35 2.36 -10.03
N ARG A 54 -2.62 1.95 -9.94
CA ARG A 54 -3.00 0.64 -9.46
C ARG A 54 -2.72 -0.42 -10.53
N ALA A 55 -2.06 -1.51 -10.13
CA ALA A 55 -1.97 -2.70 -10.95
C ALA A 55 -3.33 -3.41 -11.01
N PHE A 56 -3.87 -3.60 -12.22
CA PHE A 56 -5.10 -4.36 -12.44
C PHE A 56 -4.77 -5.85 -12.59
N GLY A 57 -5.04 -6.61 -11.52
CA GLY A 57 -4.77 -8.04 -11.45
C GLY A 57 -4.93 -8.58 -10.03
N VAL A 58 -4.60 -9.85 -9.84
CA VAL A 58 -4.57 -10.50 -8.53
C VAL A 58 -3.10 -10.73 -8.15
N PRO A 59 -2.60 -10.18 -7.03
CA PRO A 59 -1.22 -10.40 -6.63
C PRO A 59 -1.00 -11.85 -6.16
N ALA A 60 0.22 -12.37 -6.35
CA ALA A 60 0.57 -13.71 -5.89
C ALA A 60 0.50 -13.86 -4.36
N ILE A 61 0.88 -12.80 -3.64
CA ILE A 61 0.71 -12.68 -2.19
C ILE A 61 -0.49 -11.77 -1.95
N ARG A 62 -1.54 -12.29 -1.31
CA ARG A 62 -2.84 -11.64 -1.16
C ARG A 62 -2.89 -10.70 0.05
N ASN A 63 -1.96 -9.74 0.09
CA ASN A 63 -1.93 -8.67 1.10
C ASN A 63 -3.06 -7.65 0.92
N ASP A 64 -3.73 -7.67 -0.23
CA ASP A 64 -4.84 -6.78 -0.60
C ASP A 64 -6.15 -7.11 0.14
N ILE A 65 -6.23 -8.26 0.82
CA ILE A 65 -7.42 -8.72 1.53
C ILE A 65 -7.13 -9.02 3.00
N ILE A 66 -8.19 -8.94 3.80
CA ILE A 66 -8.12 -9.22 5.23
C ILE A 66 -7.81 -10.72 5.43
N LYS A 67 -6.79 -11.00 6.23
CA LYS A 67 -6.42 -12.34 6.67
C LYS A 67 -7.57 -12.97 7.45
N LYS A 68 -7.93 -14.22 7.11
CA LYS A 68 -8.95 -14.97 7.87
C LYS A 68 -8.39 -15.31 9.25
N GLY A 69 -9.20 -15.11 10.30
CA GLY A 69 -8.78 -15.49 11.67
C GLY A 69 -8.55 -16.99 11.85
N MET A 70 -9.34 -17.83 11.16
CA MET A 70 -9.13 -19.27 11.07
C MET A 70 -8.92 -19.65 9.60
N LYS A 71 -7.69 -20.05 9.24
CA LYS A 71 -7.36 -20.54 7.90
C LYS A 71 -7.89 -21.96 7.72
N SER A 72 -8.46 -22.26 6.55
CA SER A 72 -8.81 -23.63 6.20
C SER A 72 -7.53 -24.45 5.98
N VAL A 73 -7.55 -25.73 6.37
CA VAL A 73 -6.42 -26.66 6.13
C VAL A 73 -6.12 -26.80 4.63
N ALA A 74 -7.14 -26.64 3.78
CA ALA A 74 -7.01 -26.75 2.32
C ALA A 74 -6.82 -25.40 1.62
N ASP A 75 -6.47 -24.33 2.33
CA ASP A 75 -6.26 -23.00 1.74
C ASP A 75 -4.81 -22.86 1.21
N PRO A 76 -4.60 -22.87 -0.12
CA PRO A 76 -3.26 -22.80 -0.70
C PRO A 76 -2.72 -21.35 -0.78
N GLN A 77 -3.52 -20.36 -0.42
CA GLN A 77 -3.19 -18.97 -0.64
C GLN A 77 -2.30 -18.41 0.48
N ASN A 78 -1.26 -17.69 0.08
CA ASN A 78 -0.42 -16.90 0.97
C ASN A 78 -1.02 -15.49 1.11
N TYR A 79 -1.23 -15.04 2.35
CA TYR A 79 -1.81 -13.73 2.71
C TYR A 79 -0.77 -12.75 3.29
N GLY A 80 0.51 -13.04 3.15
CA GLY A 80 1.63 -12.28 3.73
C GLY A 80 1.81 -12.51 5.23
N ASP A 81 1.39 -13.66 5.73
CA ASP A 81 1.61 -14.16 7.10
C ASP A 81 2.52 -15.39 7.14
N GLU A 82 2.95 -15.90 5.98
CA GLU A 82 3.83 -17.07 5.93
C GLU A 82 5.28 -16.71 6.28
N VAL A 83 5.91 -17.64 7.00
CA VAL A 83 7.31 -17.53 7.46
C VAL A 83 8.26 -17.83 6.29
N PRO A 84 9.36 -17.07 6.12
CA PRO A 84 10.33 -17.36 5.06
C PRO A 84 10.99 -18.73 5.26
N ALA A 85 11.35 -19.39 4.17
CA ALA A 85 11.91 -20.75 4.20
C ALA A 85 13.14 -20.89 5.12
N VAL A 86 13.98 -19.86 5.20
CA VAL A 86 15.17 -19.85 6.09
C VAL A 86 14.78 -19.98 7.56
N ALA A 87 13.71 -19.31 7.99
CA ALA A 87 13.25 -19.39 9.38
C ALA A 87 12.55 -20.72 9.70
N LEU A 88 12.09 -21.47 8.68
CA LEU A 88 11.62 -22.85 8.86
C LEU A 88 12.79 -23.83 9.05
N LEU A 89 13.90 -23.61 8.35
CA LEU A 89 15.12 -24.43 8.47
C LEU A 89 15.89 -24.14 9.76
N PHE A 90 15.88 -22.87 10.18
CA PHE A 90 16.60 -22.37 11.36
C PHE A 90 15.63 -21.62 12.28
N PRO A 91 14.74 -22.34 12.99
CA PRO A 91 13.71 -21.71 13.82
C PRO A 91 14.32 -20.93 14.99
N GLU A 92 13.66 -19.84 15.37
CA GLU A 92 14.04 -19.07 16.55
C GLU A 92 13.88 -19.88 17.84
N LYS A 93 14.66 -19.51 18.87
CA LYS A 93 14.74 -20.22 20.15
C LYS A 93 13.37 -20.50 20.78
N PHE A 94 12.41 -19.59 20.64
CA PHE A 94 11.08 -19.68 21.26
C PHE A 94 9.95 -19.97 20.27
N SER A 95 10.27 -20.26 19.00
CA SER A 95 9.26 -20.55 17.97
C SER A 95 8.42 -21.79 18.31
N HIS A 96 9.02 -22.79 18.95
CA HIS A 96 8.31 -23.98 19.45
C HIS A 96 7.26 -23.68 20.54
N MET A 97 7.35 -22.52 21.20
CA MET A 97 6.34 -22.04 22.16
C MET A 97 5.31 -21.12 21.50
N GLY A 98 5.38 -20.93 20.17
CA GLY A 98 4.52 -20.01 19.44
C GLY A 98 4.90 -18.53 19.61
N LEU A 99 6.11 -18.23 20.08
CA LEU A 99 6.59 -16.86 20.24
C LEU A 99 7.44 -16.44 19.03
N SER A 100 7.17 -15.25 18.52
CA SER A 100 7.91 -14.57 17.46
C SER A 100 8.80 -13.46 18.01
N GLU A 101 9.82 -13.03 17.28
CA GLU A 101 10.62 -11.84 17.65
C GLU A 101 9.73 -10.60 17.87
N GLN A 102 8.66 -10.47 17.10
CA GLN A 102 7.73 -9.34 17.19
C GLN A 102 7.04 -9.27 18.56
N ASP A 103 6.81 -10.41 19.21
CA ASP A 103 6.25 -10.46 20.56
C ASP A 103 7.20 -9.88 21.61
N PHE A 104 8.52 -10.03 21.41
CA PHE A 104 9.54 -9.45 22.29
C PHE A 104 9.77 -7.96 22.03
N LEU A 105 9.52 -7.50 20.80
CA LEU A 105 9.62 -6.10 20.40
C LEU A 105 8.35 -5.29 20.68
N SER A 106 7.21 -5.96 20.89
CA SER A 106 5.94 -5.32 21.21
C SER A 106 6.05 -4.38 22.42
N LEU A 107 5.52 -3.16 22.27
CA LEU A 107 5.53 -2.16 23.34
C LEU A 107 4.43 -2.47 24.34
N ARG A 108 4.82 -2.69 25.60
CA ARG A 108 3.94 -3.10 26.69
C ARG A 108 3.92 -2.06 27.79
N ARG A 109 2.81 -2.03 28.53
CA ARG A 109 2.68 -1.10 29.67
C ARG A 109 3.62 -1.54 30.78
N LYS A 110 4.01 -0.57 31.60
CA LYS A 110 4.87 -0.80 32.76
C LYS A 110 4.44 -1.96 33.67
N GLN A 111 3.15 -2.01 34.00
CA GLN A 111 2.61 -3.07 34.86
C GLN A 111 2.77 -4.45 34.23
N GLU A 112 2.52 -4.57 32.93
CA GLU A 112 2.64 -5.83 32.19
C GLU A 112 4.10 -6.31 32.14
N ILE A 113 5.05 -5.39 31.91
CA ILE A 113 6.48 -5.71 31.98
C ILE A 113 6.86 -6.22 33.38
N LYS A 114 6.38 -5.55 34.43
CA LYS A 114 6.63 -5.99 35.81
C LYS A 114 6.11 -7.42 36.04
N GLU A 115 4.87 -7.69 35.64
CA GLU A 115 4.23 -9.00 35.79
C GLU A 115 5.00 -10.10 35.02
N ILE A 116 5.47 -9.83 33.80
CA ILE A 116 6.28 -10.77 33.02
C ILE A 116 7.57 -11.14 33.76
N PHE A 117 8.31 -10.15 34.26
CA PHE A 117 9.60 -10.39 34.94
C PHE A 117 9.42 -11.00 36.34
N GLU A 118 8.33 -10.68 37.04
CA GLU A 118 7.99 -11.34 38.30
C GLU A 118 7.57 -12.80 38.09
N SER A 119 6.89 -13.10 36.99
CA SER A 119 6.45 -14.46 36.63
C SER A 119 7.62 -15.41 36.37
N ILE A 120 8.76 -14.89 35.88
CA ILE A 120 10.01 -15.66 35.73
C ILE A 120 10.83 -15.73 37.03
N GLY A 121 10.32 -15.19 38.13
CA GLY A 121 10.93 -15.22 39.46
C GLY A 121 11.81 -14.02 39.80
N ILE A 122 11.89 -12.99 38.95
CA ILE A 122 12.70 -11.80 39.22
C ILE A 122 11.84 -10.71 39.86
N LYS A 123 11.99 -10.55 41.18
CA LYS A 123 11.29 -9.51 41.94
C LYS A 123 12.18 -8.29 42.13
N TYR A 124 11.75 -7.16 41.59
CA TYR A 124 12.44 -5.88 41.75
C TYR A 124 11.80 -5.06 42.87
N GLY A 125 12.63 -4.41 43.69
CA GLY A 125 12.16 -3.32 44.55
C GLY A 125 11.64 -2.16 43.69
N ILE A 126 10.67 -1.39 44.22
CA ILE A 126 9.96 -0.33 43.47
C ILE A 126 10.95 0.66 42.83
N GLY A 127 11.94 1.16 43.59
CA GLY A 127 12.93 2.10 43.07
C GLY A 127 13.85 1.52 41.98
N LYS A 128 14.29 0.27 42.14
CA LYS A 128 15.15 -0.42 41.15
C LYS A 128 14.41 -0.66 39.84
N PHE A 129 13.14 -1.08 39.93
CA PHE A 129 12.30 -1.26 38.76
C PHE A 129 12.10 0.05 37.97
N GLU A 130 11.83 1.15 38.67
CA GLU A 130 11.68 2.47 38.04
C GLU A 130 12.96 2.92 37.31
N GLY A 131 14.12 2.71 37.93
CA GLY A 131 15.41 3.01 37.31
C GLY A 131 15.63 2.22 36.02
N ILE A 132 15.40 0.91 36.06
CA ILE A 132 15.55 0.02 34.89
C ILE A 132 14.54 0.39 33.80
N PHE A 133 13.29 0.69 34.17
CA PHE A 133 12.26 1.08 33.22
C PHE A 133 12.59 2.39 32.52
N LYS A 134 13.07 3.39 33.27
CA LYS A 134 13.55 4.66 32.71
C LYS A 134 14.72 4.43 31.76
N ARG A 135 15.68 3.58 32.13
CA ARG A 135 16.81 3.22 31.27
C ARG A 135 16.37 2.52 29.99
N ALA A 136 15.39 1.61 30.08
CA ALA A 136 14.82 0.97 28.90
C ALA A 136 14.17 1.98 27.95
N LYS A 137 13.47 3.01 28.47
CA LYS A 137 12.93 4.11 27.65
C LYS A 137 14.03 4.88 26.93
N GLU A 138 15.15 5.16 27.61
CA GLU A 138 16.31 5.83 27.02
C GLU A 138 16.95 5.00 25.89
N ILE A 139 17.15 3.69 26.11
CA ILE A 139 17.73 2.78 25.09
C ILE A 139 16.87 2.73 23.83
N GLN A 140 15.54 2.68 23.99
CA GLN A 140 14.63 2.61 22.85
C GLN A 140 14.29 3.98 22.25
N ASN A 141 14.73 5.07 22.88
CA ASN A 141 14.39 6.45 22.52
C ASN A 141 12.87 6.69 22.41
N ILE A 142 12.11 6.18 23.39
CA ILE A 142 10.64 6.25 23.41
C ILE A 142 10.19 7.22 24.51
N ASN A 143 9.34 8.18 24.13
CA ASN A 143 8.74 9.15 25.07
C ASN A 143 7.50 8.58 25.80
N ASP A 144 6.83 7.58 25.21
CA ASP A 144 5.64 6.91 25.79
C ASP A 144 6.00 6.06 27.02
N ASP A 145 5.03 5.80 27.90
CA ASP A 145 5.18 4.94 29.09
C ASP A 145 5.06 3.44 28.78
N LYS A 146 5.62 3.05 27.64
CA LYS A 146 5.68 1.68 27.17
C LYS A 146 7.09 1.32 26.74
N VAL A 147 7.49 0.10 27.06
CA VAL A 147 8.78 -0.46 26.64
C VAL A 147 8.56 -1.89 26.15
N SER A 148 9.48 -2.37 25.33
CA SER A 148 9.48 -3.77 24.91
C SER A 148 10.18 -4.67 25.93
N VAL A 149 9.88 -5.97 25.91
CA VAL A 149 10.57 -6.97 26.74
C VAL A 149 12.06 -7.00 26.41
N LYS A 150 12.41 -6.92 25.11
CA LYS A 150 13.82 -6.90 24.65
C LYS A 150 14.57 -5.67 25.18
N GLY A 151 13.94 -4.49 25.12
CA GLY A 151 14.51 -3.24 25.63
C GLY A 151 14.70 -3.26 27.15
N PHE A 152 13.73 -3.80 27.89
CA PHE A 152 13.85 -3.96 29.33
C PHE A 152 14.94 -4.98 29.69
N GLN A 153 15.06 -6.09 28.97
CA GLN A 153 16.12 -7.08 29.18
C GLN A 153 17.51 -6.47 28.98
N LEU A 154 17.71 -5.62 27.97
CA LEU A 154 18.95 -4.89 27.76
C LEU A 154 19.25 -3.93 28.92
N ALA A 155 18.25 -3.17 29.39
CA ALA A 155 18.42 -2.30 30.54
C ALA A 155 18.77 -3.08 31.82
N VAL A 156 18.17 -4.25 32.03
CA VAL A 156 18.53 -5.15 33.12
C VAL A 156 19.99 -5.59 33.00
N GLN A 157 20.46 -5.98 31.81
CA GLN A 157 21.86 -6.36 31.58
C GLN A 157 22.83 -5.21 31.87
N GLU A 158 22.51 -3.97 31.45
CA GLU A 158 23.33 -2.80 31.72
C GLU A 158 23.37 -2.44 33.22
N MET A 159 22.23 -2.55 33.91
CA MET A 159 22.08 -2.14 35.31
C MET A 159 22.31 -3.26 36.32
N HIS A 160 22.60 -4.49 35.88
CA HIS A 160 22.81 -5.64 36.77
C HIS A 160 24.05 -5.47 37.68
N HIS A 161 24.98 -4.58 37.32
CA HIS A 161 26.20 -4.28 38.08
C HIS A 161 26.07 -3.07 39.02
N ILE A 162 24.90 -2.44 39.06
CA ILE A 162 24.64 -1.28 39.92
C ILE A 162 23.90 -1.81 41.15
N ASP A 163 24.68 -2.11 42.19
CA ASP A 163 24.20 -2.43 43.54
C ASP A 163 23.79 -1.15 44.30
#